data_AF-A0A6G1RM94-F1
#
_entry.id   AF-A0A6G1RM94-F1
#
_cell.length_a   1.000
_cell.length_b   1.000
_cell.length_c   1.000
_cell.angle_alpha   90.00
_cell.angle_beta   90.00
_cell.angle_gamma   90.00
#
_symmetry.space_group_name_H-M   'P 1'
#
loop_
_entity.id
_entity.type
_entity.pdbx_description
1 polymer ?
#
loop_
_entity_poly.entity_id
_entity_poly.type
_entity_poly.pdbx_seq_one_letter_code
_entity_poly.pdbx_strand_id
1 'polypeptide(L)'
;GPRVRGPSVGAAMAERIEQRLEDRVPELEQLERVGLFTRREIRAVLRKASALEYKIQRRALRKEDFINYIQYEINLLELIRKRRARVGYSFKKDEIENSILHRVHCLFNRATGKWKEDLQLWLSHVAFCKQWNAKHQLSKVFSTMLAIHPNKPALWIMAAKWEMETRLSSESARHLFLRALRFHPECPKLYQEYFRMELMHAEKQRKEKKEFEKAKMDLGEFSYSEDILRGEMARIIYRDAAQKVKGD
;
A
#
# COMPACT_ATOMS: atom_id res chain seq x y z
N GLY A 1 -31.01 -43.88 -5.47
CA GLY A 1 -29.86 -43.31 -6.19
C GLY A 1 -28.77 -42.95 -5.19
N PRO A 2 -27.48 -43.23 -5.46
CA PRO A 2 -26.43 -42.95 -4.51
C PRO A 2 -26.19 -41.44 -4.44
N ARG A 3 -26.27 -40.88 -3.23
CA ARG A 3 -25.89 -39.48 -2.96
C ARG A 3 -24.41 -39.34 -3.28
N VAL A 4 -24.09 -38.56 -4.31
CA VAL A 4 -22.73 -38.05 -4.54
C VAL A 4 -22.35 -37.26 -3.28
N ARG A 5 -21.53 -37.85 -2.41
CA ARG A 5 -20.92 -37.13 -1.28
C ARG A 5 -19.95 -36.14 -1.90
N GLY A 6 -20.29 -34.85 -1.84
CA GLY A 6 -19.35 -33.78 -2.17
C GLY A 6 -18.05 -33.93 -1.39
N PRO A 7 -16.93 -33.40 -1.91
CA PRO A 7 -15.62 -33.56 -1.29
C PRO A 7 -15.64 -33.14 0.18
N SER A 8 -14.99 -33.96 1.03
CA SER A 8 -14.89 -33.65 2.46
C SER A 8 -14.17 -32.30 2.66
N VAL A 9 -14.47 -31.61 3.76
CA VAL A 9 -13.85 -30.31 4.08
C VAL A 9 -12.31 -30.40 4.10
N GLY A 10 -11.76 -31.57 4.47
CA GLY A 10 -10.32 -31.84 4.41
C GLY A 10 -9.77 -31.97 2.99
N ALA A 11 -10.51 -32.62 2.08
CA ALA A 11 -10.13 -32.74 0.67
C ALA A 11 -10.13 -31.38 -0.04
N ALA A 12 -11.16 -30.56 0.20
CA ALA A 12 -11.25 -29.21 -0.37
C ALA A 12 -10.16 -28.26 0.19
N MET A 13 -9.67 -28.49 1.41
CA MET A 13 -8.53 -27.77 1.97
C MET A 13 -7.23 -28.19 1.28
N ALA A 14 -6.98 -29.50 1.14
CA ALA A 14 -5.77 -30.00 0.50
C ALA A 14 -5.66 -29.51 -0.95
N GLU A 15 -6.76 -29.57 -1.71
CA GLU A 15 -6.84 -29.07 -3.09
C GLU A 15 -6.47 -27.58 -3.21
N ARG A 16 -6.97 -26.73 -2.29
CA ARG A 16 -6.60 -25.30 -2.26
C ARG A 16 -5.14 -25.06 -1.92
N ILE A 17 -4.53 -25.93 -1.10
CA ILE A 17 -3.10 -25.85 -0.78
C ILE A 17 -2.29 -26.24 -2.00
N GLU A 18 -2.65 -27.34 -2.65
CA GLU A 18 -1.99 -27.83 -3.87
C GLU A 18 -2.04 -26.77 -4.98
N GLN A 19 -3.21 -26.21 -5.27
CA GLN A 19 -3.35 -25.14 -6.25
C GLN A 19 -2.43 -23.94 -5.95
N ARG A 20 -2.36 -23.50 -4.68
CA ARG A 20 -1.47 -22.39 -4.28
C ARG A 20 0.01 -22.72 -4.41
N LEU A 21 0.38 -24.00 -4.29
CA LEU A 21 1.75 -24.47 -4.49
C LEU A 21 2.08 -24.58 -5.97
N GLU A 22 1.13 -25.03 -6.80
CA GLU A 22 1.24 -25.05 -8.26
C GLU A 22 1.43 -23.66 -8.84
N ASP A 23 0.69 -22.66 -8.34
CA ASP A 23 0.84 -21.24 -8.72
C ASP A 23 2.27 -20.70 -8.50
N ARG A 24 3.09 -21.34 -7.64
CA ARG A 24 4.49 -20.94 -7.39
C ARG A 24 5.46 -21.57 -8.37
N VAL A 25 5.10 -22.68 -9.00
CA VAL A 25 6.01 -23.48 -9.82
C VAL A 25 6.62 -22.65 -10.96
N PRO A 26 5.85 -21.88 -11.76
CA PRO A 26 6.42 -21.09 -12.85
C PRO A 26 7.50 -20.11 -12.36
N GLU A 27 7.20 -19.36 -11.30
CA GLU A 27 8.11 -18.39 -10.69
C GLU A 27 9.40 -19.06 -10.18
N LEU A 28 9.26 -20.20 -9.49
CA LEU A 28 10.38 -20.95 -8.91
C LEU A 28 11.26 -21.61 -9.99
N GLU A 29 10.67 -22.11 -11.06
CA GLU A 29 11.44 -22.59 -12.22
C GLU A 29 12.20 -21.46 -12.88
N GLN A 30 11.60 -20.27 -13.03
CA GLN A 30 12.32 -19.11 -13.58
C GLN A 30 13.50 -18.73 -12.69
N LEU A 31 13.33 -18.74 -11.35
CA LEU A 31 14.42 -18.48 -10.40
C LEU A 31 15.61 -19.45 -10.55
N GLU A 32 15.33 -20.72 -10.89
CA GLU A 32 16.37 -21.70 -11.22
C GLU A 32 17.01 -21.41 -12.57
N ARG A 33 16.19 -21.18 -13.62
CA ARG A 33 16.67 -20.92 -14.99
C ARG A 33 17.57 -19.68 -15.06
N VAL A 34 17.26 -18.63 -14.29
CA VAL A 34 18.10 -17.43 -14.22
C VAL A 34 19.30 -17.57 -13.27
N GLY A 35 19.52 -18.76 -12.70
CA GLY A 35 20.66 -19.07 -11.83
C GLY A 35 20.62 -18.37 -10.47
N LEU A 36 19.49 -17.80 -10.07
CA LEU A 36 19.35 -17.13 -8.77
C LEU A 36 19.17 -18.14 -7.65
N PHE A 37 18.59 -19.31 -7.91
CA PHE A 37 18.35 -20.37 -6.93
C PHE A 37 18.76 -21.73 -7.49
N THR A 38 19.20 -22.62 -6.61
CA THR A 38 19.46 -24.03 -6.96
C THR A 38 18.22 -24.89 -6.79
N ARG A 39 18.13 -26.04 -7.49
CA ARG A 39 17.06 -27.05 -7.26
C ARG A 39 16.86 -27.42 -5.79
N ARG A 40 17.94 -27.47 -5.01
CA ARG A 40 17.87 -27.79 -3.58
C ARG A 40 17.18 -26.68 -2.79
N GLU A 41 17.46 -25.43 -3.12
CA GLU A 41 16.82 -24.28 -2.50
C GLU A 41 15.35 -24.15 -2.93
N ILE A 42 15.03 -24.36 -4.21
CA ILE A 42 13.64 -24.39 -4.69
C ILE A 42 12.80 -25.42 -3.93
N ARG A 43 13.32 -26.65 -3.76
CA ARG A 43 12.65 -27.67 -2.94
C ARG A 43 12.49 -27.25 -1.48
N ALA A 44 13.45 -26.53 -0.90
CA ALA A 44 13.32 -26.00 0.45
C ALA A 44 12.23 -24.92 0.53
N VAL A 45 12.12 -24.05 -0.47
CA VAL A 45 11.09 -23.02 -0.59
C VAL A 45 9.70 -23.63 -0.71
N LEU A 46 9.52 -24.66 -1.53
CA LEU A 46 8.24 -25.38 -1.67
C LEU A 46 7.83 -26.06 -0.36
N ARG A 47 8.75 -26.79 0.30
CA ARG A 47 8.47 -27.43 1.59
C ARG A 47 8.06 -26.41 2.65
N LYS A 48 8.75 -25.27 2.72
CA LYS A 48 8.44 -24.22 3.70
C LYS A 48 7.10 -23.56 3.42
N ALA A 49 6.80 -23.23 2.16
CA ALA A 49 5.52 -22.65 1.78
C ALA A 49 4.35 -23.60 2.02
N SER A 50 4.52 -24.89 1.73
CA SER A 50 3.51 -25.91 2.03
C SER A 50 3.17 -25.90 3.53
N ALA A 51 4.18 -25.97 4.40
CA ALA A 51 3.97 -25.92 5.85
C ALA A 51 3.29 -24.63 6.33
N LEU A 52 3.54 -23.49 5.67
CA LEU A 52 2.90 -22.21 6.00
C LEU A 52 1.44 -22.16 5.49
N GLU A 53 1.15 -22.67 4.29
CA GLU A 53 -0.22 -22.78 3.76
C GLU A 53 -1.11 -23.64 4.67
N TYR A 54 -0.62 -24.80 5.10
CA TYR A 54 -1.36 -25.63 6.07
C TYR A 54 -1.70 -24.88 7.35
N LYS A 55 -0.76 -24.07 7.87
CA LYS A 55 -1.00 -23.27 9.09
C LYS A 55 -2.07 -22.21 8.90
N ILE A 56 -2.10 -21.51 7.76
CA ILE A 56 -3.08 -20.45 7.52
C ILE A 56 -4.42 -20.95 6.95
N GLN A 57 -4.59 -22.25 6.79
CA GLN A 57 -5.87 -22.86 6.42
C GLN A 57 -6.54 -23.59 7.59
N ARG A 58 -5.82 -23.87 8.68
CA ARG A 58 -6.36 -24.59 9.84
C ARG A 58 -7.62 -23.95 10.42
N ARG A 59 -8.49 -24.77 11.00
CA ARG A 59 -9.77 -24.34 11.59
C ARG A 59 -9.61 -23.26 12.67
N ALA A 60 -8.63 -23.43 13.55
CA ALA A 60 -8.28 -22.47 14.60
C ALA A 60 -7.19 -21.49 14.09
N LEU A 61 -7.61 -20.53 13.28
CA LEU A 61 -6.72 -19.58 12.61
C LEU A 61 -6.07 -18.62 13.61
N ARG A 62 -4.74 -18.46 13.57
CA ARG A 62 -4.02 -17.49 14.42
C ARG A 62 -3.39 -16.40 13.57
N LYS A 63 -3.33 -15.20 14.14
CA LYS A 63 -2.76 -14.01 13.48
C LYS A 63 -1.28 -14.20 13.21
N GLU A 64 -0.58 -14.82 14.15
CA GLU A 64 0.85 -15.10 14.09
C GLU A 64 1.21 -16.00 12.90
N ASP A 65 0.30 -16.90 12.46
CA ASP A 65 0.56 -17.72 11.27
C ASP A 65 0.65 -16.86 10.01
N PHE A 66 -0.24 -15.86 9.87
CA PHE A 66 -0.20 -14.91 8.76
C PHE A 66 1.04 -14.03 8.83
N ILE A 67 1.36 -13.48 10.00
CA ILE A 67 2.55 -12.64 10.18
C ILE A 67 3.81 -13.42 9.81
N ASN A 68 3.95 -14.66 10.29
CA ASN A 68 5.10 -15.52 9.97
C ASN A 68 5.19 -15.84 8.47
N TYR A 69 4.06 -16.06 7.81
CA TYR A 69 4.04 -16.35 6.38
C TYR A 69 4.37 -15.10 5.55
N ILE A 70 3.75 -13.96 5.87
CA ILE A 70 4.05 -12.68 5.23
C ILE A 70 5.55 -12.36 5.36
N GLN A 71 6.11 -12.49 6.57
CA GLN A 71 7.53 -12.24 6.80
C GLN A 71 8.42 -13.19 5.99
N TYR A 72 8.03 -14.46 5.87
CA TYR A 72 8.76 -15.43 5.05
C TYR A 72 8.80 -15.01 3.57
N GLU A 73 7.66 -14.60 3.00
CA GLU A 73 7.58 -14.17 1.60
C GLU A 73 8.33 -12.84 1.36
N ILE A 74 8.27 -11.89 2.29
CA ILE A 74 9.08 -10.66 2.24
C ILE A 74 10.58 -11.00 2.25
N ASN A 75 11.01 -11.90 3.14
CA ASN A 75 12.41 -12.31 3.23
C ASN A 75 12.88 -13.02 1.95
N LEU A 76 12.02 -13.83 1.33
CA LEU A 76 12.32 -14.48 0.05
C LEU A 76 12.51 -13.45 -1.06
N LEU A 77 11.63 -12.46 -1.13
CA LEU A 77 11.71 -11.38 -2.10
C LEU A 77 12.97 -10.51 -1.91
N GLU A 78 13.32 -10.18 -0.66
CA GLU A 78 14.56 -9.47 -0.35
C GLU A 78 15.81 -10.28 -0.70
N LEU A 79 15.79 -11.59 -0.48
CA LEU A 79 16.87 -12.49 -0.89
C LEU A 79 17.07 -12.48 -2.40
N ILE A 80 15.98 -12.56 -3.17
CA ILE A 80 16.01 -12.46 -4.64
C ILE A 80 16.63 -11.14 -5.08
N ARG A 81 16.17 -10.01 -4.51
CA ARG A 81 16.71 -8.67 -4.80
C ARG A 81 18.20 -8.57 -4.50
N LYS A 82 18.67 -9.12 -3.37
CA LYS A 82 20.10 -9.18 -3.00
C LYS A 82 20.91 -10.04 -3.98
N ARG A 83 20.40 -11.21 -4.38
CA ARG A 83 21.08 -12.08 -5.34
C ARG A 83 21.18 -11.43 -6.72
N ARG A 84 20.11 -10.78 -7.20
CA ARG A 84 20.14 -10.02 -8.46
C ARG A 84 21.17 -8.90 -8.43
N ALA A 85 21.22 -8.12 -7.34
CA ALA A 85 22.21 -7.06 -7.19
C ALA A 85 23.65 -7.60 -7.24
N ARG A 86 23.90 -8.79 -6.67
CA ARG A 86 25.23 -9.44 -6.72
C ARG A 86 25.58 -9.96 -8.11
N VAL A 87 24.64 -10.58 -8.81
CA VAL A 87 24.86 -11.18 -10.13
C VAL A 87 24.88 -10.10 -11.23
N GLY A 88 24.24 -8.95 -11.01
CA GLY A 88 24.09 -7.90 -12.02
C GLY A 88 23.07 -8.23 -13.11
N TYR A 89 22.22 -9.26 -12.90
CA TYR A 89 21.32 -9.79 -13.92
C TYR A 89 19.85 -9.61 -13.54
N SER A 90 19.11 -8.88 -14.39
CA SER A 90 17.72 -8.45 -14.14
C SER A 90 16.70 -9.09 -15.09
N PHE A 91 17.04 -10.16 -15.80
CA PHE A 91 16.09 -10.85 -16.68
C PHE A 91 14.94 -11.46 -15.88
N LYS A 92 13.72 -11.39 -16.45
CA LYS A 92 12.47 -11.89 -15.85
C LYS A 92 12.15 -11.32 -14.46
N LYS A 93 12.74 -10.16 -14.13
CA LYS A 93 12.57 -9.51 -12.83
C LYS A 93 11.10 -9.31 -12.49
N ASP A 94 10.36 -8.65 -13.37
CA ASP A 94 8.96 -8.30 -13.13
C ASP A 94 8.08 -9.55 -13.03
N GLU A 95 8.32 -10.58 -13.85
CA GLU A 95 7.55 -11.83 -13.79
C GLU A 95 7.72 -12.54 -12.43
N ILE A 96 8.96 -12.61 -11.93
CA ILE A 96 9.26 -13.27 -10.66
C ILE A 96 8.81 -12.41 -9.47
N GLU A 97 9.25 -11.15 -9.41
CA GLU A 97 9.02 -10.29 -8.26
C GLU A 97 7.53 -9.92 -8.13
N ASN A 98 6.82 -9.67 -9.24
CA ASN A 98 5.39 -9.34 -9.16
C ASN A 98 4.55 -10.52 -8.68
N SER A 99 4.92 -11.76 -9.00
CA SER A 99 4.24 -12.95 -8.48
C SER A 99 4.33 -13.02 -6.95
N ILE A 100 5.52 -12.83 -6.39
CA ILE A 100 5.73 -12.81 -4.92
C ILE A 100 5.05 -11.59 -4.30
N LEU A 101 5.18 -10.40 -4.90
CA LEU A 101 4.51 -9.18 -4.43
C LEU A 101 2.99 -9.39 -4.34
N HIS A 102 2.39 -9.97 -5.39
CA HIS A 102 0.97 -10.30 -5.41
C HIS A 102 0.59 -11.26 -4.28
N ARG A 103 1.39 -12.30 -4.06
CA ARG A 103 1.21 -13.26 -2.96
C ARG A 103 1.23 -12.58 -1.60
N VAL A 104 2.20 -11.69 -1.35
CA VAL A 104 2.30 -10.92 -0.10
C VAL A 104 1.07 -10.02 0.08
N HIS A 105 0.63 -9.30 -0.97
CA HIS A 105 -0.59 -8.49 -0.89
C HIS A 105 -1.83 -9.35 -0.59
N CYS A 106 -1.96 -10.52 -1.20
CA CYS A 106 -3.06 -11.46 -0.94
C CYS A 106 -3.04 -11.98 0.50
N LEU A 107 -1.87 -12.27 1.07
CA LEU A 107 -1.73 -12.65 2.48
C LEU A 107 -2.12 -11.50 3.41
N PHE A 108 -1.65 -10.28 3.15
CA PHE A 108 -2.06 -9.10 3.91
C PHE A 108 -3.56 -8.85 3.82
N ASN A 109 -4.16 -8.88 2.63
CA ASN A 109 -5.60 -8.66 2.45
C ASN A 109 -6.45 -9.68 3.22
N ARG A 110 -6.02 -10.95 3.25
CA ARG A 110 -6.67 -12.00 4.07
C ARG A 110 -6.51 -11.73 5.56
N ALA A 111 -5.32 -11.33 5.99
CA ALA A 111 -5.03 -11.03 7.39
C ALA A 111 -5.80 -9.80 7.88
N THR A 112 -5.74 -8.68 7.16
CA THR A 112 -6.45 -7.44 7.50
C THR A 112 -7.96 -7.61 7.38
N GLY A 113 -8.45 -8.46 6.47
CA GLY A 113 -9.86 -8.84 6.41
C GLY A 113 -10.36 -9.60 7.64
N LYS A 114 -9.49 -10.35 8.32
CA LYS A 114 -9.83 -11.14 9.52
C LYS A 114 -9.60 -10.36 10.82
N TRP A 115 -8.47 -9.67 10.94
CA TRP A 115 -8.09 -8.88 12.12
C TRP A 115 -8.12 -7.38 11.80
N LYS A 116 -9.30 -6.89 11.42
CA LYS A 116 -9.52 -5.51 10.95
C LYS A 116 -9.11 -4.45 11.97
N GLU A 117 -9.24 -4.73 13.26
CA GLU A 117 -8.91 -3.81 14.35
C GLU A 117 -7.40 -3.66 14.61
N ASP A 118 -6.58 -4.57 14.07
CA ASP A 118 -5.14 -4.55 14.29
C ASP A 118 -4.47 -3.49 13.41
N LEU A 119 -4.27 -2.31 13.98
CA LEU A 119 -3.62 -1.21 13.29
C LEU A 119 -2.16 -1.52 12.90
N GLN A 120 -1.44 -2.31 13.69
CA GLN A 120 -0.04 -2.66 13.38
C GLN A 120 0.05 -3.50 12.11
N LEU A 121 -0.92 -4.38 11.89
CA LEU A 121 -1.02 -5.16 10.66
C LEU A 121 -1.25 -4.27 9.42
N TRP A 122 -2.14 -3.28 9.53
CA TRP A 122 -2.35 -2.30 8.46
C TRP A 122 -1.10 -1.45 8.18
N LEU A 123 -0.44 -0.95 9.23
CA LEU A 123 0.77 -0.15 9.10
C LEU A 123 1.91 -0.96 8.48
N SER A 124 2.01 -2.25 8.81
CA SER A 124 2.97 -3.18 8.19
C SER A 124 2.68 -3.37 6.70
N HIS A 125 1.40 -3.46 6.30
CA HIS A 125 1.01 -3.52 4.89
C HIS A 125 1.36 -2.22 4.14
N VAL A 126 1.11 -1.06 4.77
CA VAL A 126 1.50 0.26 4.24
C VAL A 126 3.02 0.35 4.05
N ALA A 127 3.79 -0.05 5.06
CA ALA A 127 5.25 -0.04 5.01
C ALA A 127 5.78 -0.93 3.86
N PHE A 128 5.24 -2.13 3.70
CA PHE A 128 5.56 -3.02 2.59
C PHE A 128 5.26 -2.37 1.23
N CYS A 129 4.07 -1.79 1.06
CA CYS A 129 3.70 -1.12 -0.19
C CYS A 129 4.64 0.06 -0.52
N LYS A 130 5.10 0.81 0.49
CA LYS A 130 6.10 1.88 0.31
C LYS A 130 7.46 1.34 -0.10
N GLN A 131 7.96 0.30 0.57
CA GLN A 131 9.25 -0.33 0.29
C GLN A 131 9.35 -0.87 -1.16
N TRP A 132 8.25 -1.39 -1.69
CA TRP A 132 8.17 -1.99 -3.03
C TRP A 132 7.52 -1.08 -4.08
N ASN A 133 7.32 0.20 -3.76
CA ASN A 133 6.73 1.21 -4.67
C ASN A 133 5.38 0.78 -5.29
N ALA A 134 4.56 0.03 -4.55
CA ALA A 134 3.27 -0.49 -5.00
C ALA A 134 2.17 0.59 -4.87
N LYS A 135 2.29 1.69 -5.62
CA LYS A 135 1.47 2.91 -5.45
C LYS A 135 -0.04 2.66 -5.51
N HIS A 136 -0.49 1.91 -6.52
CA HIS A 136 -1.92 1.63 -6.69
C HIS A 136 -2.49 0.78 -5.55
N GLN A 137 -1.74 -0.23 -5.08
CA GLN A 137 -2.16 -1.04 -3.95
C GLN A 137 -2.16 -0.22 -2.65
N LEU A 138 -1.18 0.67 -2.47
CA LEU A 138 -1.13 1.53 -1.30
C LEU A 138 -2.36 2.45 -1.20
N SER A 139 -2.81 3.04 -2.31
CA SER A 139 -4.03 3.87 -2.32
C SER A 139 -5.28 3.05 -1.93
N LYS A 140 -5.37 1.80 -2.40
CA LYS A 140 -6.43 0.86 -1.96
C LYS A 140 -6.36 0.53 -0.47
N VAL A 141 -5.16 0.25 0.04
CA VAL A 141 -4.92 -0.04 1.47
C VAL A 141 -5.29 1.16 2.34
N PHE A 142 -4.92 2.38 1.95
CA PHE A 142 -5.35 3.58 2.67
C PHE A 142 -6.87 3.74 2.66
N SER A 143 -7.51 3.55 1.51
CA SER A 143 -8.95 3.67 1.37
C SER A 143 -9.71 2.70 2.29
N THR A 144 -9.29 1.44 2.35
CA THR A 144 -9.89 0.42 3.22
C THR A 144 -9.57 0.65 4.70
N MET A 145 -8.33 0.98 5.02
CA MET A 145 -7.90 1.27 6.40
C MET A 145 -8.66 2.48 6.98
N LEU A 146 -8.84 3.56 6.22
CA LEU A 146 -9.57 4.75 6.67
C LEU A 146 -11.09 4.51 6.81
N ALA A 147 -11.66 3.59 6.03
CA ALA A 147 -13.05 3.19 6.18
C ALA A 147 -13.29 2.42 7.48
N ILE A 148 -12.31 1.64 7.94
CA ILE A 148 -12.37 0.85 9.18
C ILE A 148 -11.96 1.69 10.40
N HIS A 149 -11.00 2.60 10.25
CA HIS A 149 -10.46 3.44 11.32
C HIS A 149 -10.69 4.94 11.10
N PRO A 150 -11.93 5.41 10.92
CA PRO A 150 -12.19 6.82 10.68
C PRO A 150 -11.85 7.68 11.91
N ASN A 151 -11.89 7.11 13.11
CA ASN A 151 -11.69 7.79 14.39
C ASN A 151 -10.23 8.16 14.72
N LYS A 152 -9.26 7.88 13.83
CA LYS A 152 -7.83 8.15 14.08
C LYS A 152 -7.32 9.24 13.13
N PRO A 153 -7.24 10.52 13.56
CA PRO A 153 -6.76 11.64 12.73
C PRO A 153 -5.38 11.40 12.10
N ALA A 154 -4.49 10.73 12.82
CA ALA A 154 -3.13 10.45 12.37
C ALA A 154 -3.08 9.61 11.06
N LEU A 155 -4.06 8.72 10.84
CA LEU A 155 -4.13 7.90 9.63
C LEU A 155 -4.53 8.72 8.41
N TRP A 156 -5.43 9.69 8.58
CA TRP A 156 -5.81 10.64 7.53
C TRP A 156 -4.64 11.49 7.09
N ILE A 157 -3.90 12.04 8.06
CA ILE A 157 -2.68 12.81 7.81
C ILE A 157 -1.65 11.95 7.06
N MET A 158 -1.46 10.70 7.49
CA MET A 158 -0.52 9.77 6.84
C MET A 158 -0.89 9.50 5.38
N ALA A 159 -2.17 9.25 5.09
CA ALA A 159 -2.65 9.00 3.73
C ALA A 159 -2.51 10.25 2.85
N ALA A 160 -2.88 11.43 3.36
CA ALA A 160 -2.80 12.69 2.62
C ALA A 160 -1.35 13.08 2.31
N LYS A 161 -0.43 12.96 3.27
CA LYS A 161 1.01 13.18 3.06
C LYS A 161 1.56 12.26 1.97
N TRP A 162 1.18 10.99 2.00
CA TRP A 162 1.65 10.04 0.99
C TRP A 162 1.13 10.36 -0.43
N GLU A 163 -0.15 10.72 -0.58
CA GLU A 163 -0.73 11.12 -1.87
C GLU A 163 0.00 12.36 -2.46
N MET A 164 0.38 13.32 -1.60
CA MET A 164 1.20 14.45 -2.03
C MET A 164 2.59 14.04 -2.50
N GLU A 165 3.34 13.32 -1.66
CA GLU A 165 4.75 12.99 -1.90
C GLU A 165 4.92 12.11 -3.15
N THR A 166 3.97 11.20 -3.38
CA THR A 166 4.15 10.13 -4.37
C THR A 166 3.40 10.36 -5.68
N ARG A 167 2.23 11.00 -5.62
CA ARG A 167 1.34 11.24 -6.77
C ARG A 167 1.25 12.71 -7.15
N LEU A 168 1.83 13.63 -6.36
CA LEU A 168 1.77 15.08 -6.58
C LEU A 168 0.33 15.60 -6.77
N SER A 169 -0.66 14.86 -6.25
CA SER A 169 -2.08 15.18 -6.42
C SER A 169 -2.58 15.96 -5.20
N SER A 170 -2.52 17.29 -5.31
CA SER A 170 -3.07 18.20 -4.29
C SER A 170 -4.57 17.99 -4.10
N GLU A 171 -5.28 17.63 -5.17
CA GLU A 171 -6.72 17.35 -5.13
C GLU A 171 -7.05 16.10 -4.30
N SER A 172 -6.33 14.99 -4.50
CA SER A 172 -6.56 13.76 -3.71
C SER A 172 -6.27 13.99 -2.22
N ALA A 173 -5.18 14.71 -1.92
CA ALA A 173 -4.84 15.08 -0.55
C ALA A 173 -5.91 15.99 0.08
N ARG A 174 -6.43 16.98 -0.68
CA ARG A 174 -7.52 17.85 -0.25
C ARG A 174 -8.78 17.06 0.09
N HIS A 175 -9.19 16.12 -0.77
CA HIS A 175 -10.34 15.25 -0.51
C HIS A 175 -10.18 14.45 0.79
N LEU A 176 -8.97 13.93 1.06
CA LEU A 176 -8.67 13.21 2.30
C LEU A 176 -8.79 14.12 3.53
N PHE A 177 -8.22 15.34 3.49
CA PHE A 177 -8.33 16.29 4.61
C PHE A 177 -9.77 16.75 4.84
N LEU A 178 -10.51 17.10 3.79
CA LEU A 178 -11.91 17.50 3.91
C LEU A 178 -12.77 16.37 4.49
N ARG A 179 -12.52 15.13 4.08
CA ARG A 179 -13.20 13.96 4.68
C ARG A 179 -12.80 13.76 6.14
N ALA A 180 -11.53 13.94 6.49
CA ALA A 180 -11.04 13.84 7.86
C ALA A 180 -11.69 14.87 8.79
N LEU A 181 -11.84 16.12 8.34
CA LEU A 181 -12.47 17.21 9.10
C LEU A 181 -13.97 16.98 9.36
N ARG A 182 -14.65 16.16 8.54
CA ARG A 182 -16.02 15.72 8.84
C ARG A 182 -16.09 14.80 10.06
N PHE A 183 -15.06 13.99 10.29
CA PHE A 183 -14.96 13.10 11.46
C PHE A 183 -14.33 13.79 12.66
N HIS A 184 -13.42 14.74 12.44
CA HIS A 184 -12.58 15.37 13.47
C HIS A 184 -12.55 16.89 13.30
N PRO A 185 -13.68 17.59 13.46
CA PRO A 185 -13.81 19.02 13.19
C PRO A 185 -13.03 19.91 14.17
N GLU A 186 -12.64 19.39 15.33
CA GLU A 186 -11.93 20.15 16.36
C GLU A 186 -10.44 19.79 16.44
N CYS A 187 -9.94 18.89 15.59
CA CYS A 187 -8.55 18.42 15.69
C CYS A 187 -7.57 19.45 15.11
N PRO A 188 -6.76 20.15 15.92
CA PRO A 188 -5.90 21.24 15.44
C PRO A 188 -4.83 20.74 14.47
N LYS A 189 -4.33 19.51 14.71
CA LYS A 189 -3.30 18.88 13.89
C LYS A 189 -3.76 18.63 12.46
N LEU A 190 -5.04 18.32 12.23
CA LEU A 190 -5.58 18.18 10.88
C LEU A 190 -5.56 19.51 10.14
N TYR A 191 -5.98 20.59 10.80
CA TYR A 191 -5.93 21.93 10.23
C TYR A 191 -4.50 22.38 9.92
N GLN A 192 -3.55 22.15 10.83
CA GLN A 192 -2.14 22.49 10.62
C GLN A 192 -1.56 21.78 9.40
N GLU A 193 -1.78 20.46 9.29
CA GLU A 193 -1.26 19.67 8.17
C GLU A 193 -1.97 19.99 6.85
N TYR A 194 -3.28 20.28 6.90
CA TYR A 194 -4.04 20.69 5.73
C TYR A 194 -3.61 22.08 5.23
N PHE A 195 -3.43 23.03 6.15
CA PHE A 195 -2.90 24.36 5.86
C PHE A 195 -1.50 24.28 5.24
N ARG A 196 -0.61 23.48 5.84
CA ARG A 196 0.74 23.24 5.32
C ARG A 196 0.69 22.66 3.91
N MET A 197 -0.23 21.74 3.63
CA MET A 197 -0.42 21.17 2.29
C MET A 197 -0.78 22.23 1.26
N GLU A 198 -1.78 23.07 1.53
CA GLU A 198 -2.22 24.11 0.59
C GLU A 198 -1.13 25.15 0.32
N LEU A 199 -0.34 25.51 1.34
CA LEU A 199 0.81 26.39 1.15
C LEU A 199 1.86 25.78 0.23
N MET A 200 2.24 24.51 0.46
CA MET A 200 3.19 23.81 -0.42
C MET A 200 2.66 23.73 -1.86
N HIS A 201 1.36 23.53 -2.04
CA HIS A 201 0.73 23.54 -3.36
C HIS A 201 0.79 24.92 -4.04
N ALA A 202 0.45 25.99 -3.32
CA ALA A 202 0.53 27.36 -3.83
C ALA A 202 1.97 27.74 -4.21
N GLU A 203 2.95 27.38 -3.38
CA GLU A 203 4.37 27.59 -3.67
C GLU A 203 4.83 26.84 -4.91
N LYS A 204 4.39 25.59 -5.09
CA LYS A 204 4.68 24.80 -6.29
C LYS A 204 4.15 25.50 -7.55
N GLN A 205 2.88 25.92 -7.56
CA GLN A 205 2.31 26.61 -8.73
C GLN A 205 3.00 27.96 -9.01
N ARG A 206 3.40 28.71 -7.97
CA ARG A 206 4.18 29.95 -8.16
C ARG A 206 5.53 29.69 -8.83
N LYS A 207 6.22 28.61 -8.46
CA LYS A 207 7.51 28.24 -9.07
C LYS A 207 7.32 27.83 -10.53
N GLU A 208 6.36 26.96 -10.81
CA GLU A 208 6.03 26.53 -12.18
C GLU A 208 5.68 27.74 -13.06
N LYS A 209 4.80 28.64 -12.60
CA LYS A 209 4.46 29.88 -13.32
C LYS A 209 5.70 30.71 -13.67
N LYS A 210 6.60 30.94 -12.70
CA LYS A 210 7.85 31.70 -12.92
C LYS A 210 8.77 31.01 -13.93
N GLU A 211 8.82 29.68 -13.95
CA GLU A 211 9.62 28.91 -14.90
C GLU A 211 9.05 29.01 -16.33
N PHE A 212 7.73 28.91 -16.48
CA PHE A 212 7.05 29.10 -17.76
C PHE A 212 7.26 30.52 -18.32
N GLU A 213 7.11 31.55 -17.48
CA GLU A 213 7.36 32.95 -17.86
C GLU A 213 8.80 33.16 -18.35
N LYS A 214 9.79 32.55 -17.68
CA LYS A 214 11.20 32.60 -18.09
C LYS A 214 11.46 31.89 -19.42
N ALA A 215 10.75 30.79 -19.67
CA ALA A 215 10.88 30.00 -20.88
C ALA A 215 10.24 30.66 -22.12
N LYS A 216 9.57 31.82 -21.97
CA LYS A 216 8.80 32.49 -23.04
C LYS A 216 7.85 31.55 -23.78
N MET A 217 7.34 30.53 -23.09
CA MET A 217 6.32 29.64 -23.65
C MET A 217 4.98 30.37 -23.62
N ASP A 218 4.25 30.37 -24.74
CA ASP A 218 2.90 30.92 -24.79
C ASP A 218 1.98 30.12 -23.88
N LEU A 219 1.55 30.74 -22.79
CA LEU A 219 0.56 30.21 -21.85
C LEU A 219 -0.85 30.37 -22.45
N GLY A 220 -1.10 29.75 -23.60
CA GLY A 220 -2.46 29.60 -24.13
C GLY A 220 -3.31 28.75 -23.17
N GLU A 221 -4.49 29.26 -22.80
CA GLU A 221 -5.56 28.69 -21.93
C GLU A 221 -5.17 28.10 -20.55
N PHE A 222 -3.89 27.87 -20.23
CA PHE A 222 -3.43 27.46 -18.90
C PHE A 222 -3.19 28.68 -18.00
N SER A 223 -4.27 29.38 -17.63
CA SER A 223 -4.18 30.40 -16.58
C SER A 223 -4.09 29.72 -15.21
N TYR A 224 -2.97 29.92 -14.51
CA TYR A 224 -2.90 29.58 -13.09
C TYR A 224 -3.89 30.45 -12.32
N SER A 225 -4.81 29.83 -11.57
CA SER A 225 -5.78 30.57 -10.75
C SER A 225 -5.05 31.49 -9.76
N GLU A 226 -5.33 32.80 -9.84
CA GLU A 226 -4.74 33.78 -8.91
C GLU A 226 -5.07 33.47 -7.44
N ASP A 227 -6.23 32.87 -7.19
CA ASP A 227 -6.67 32.50 -5.83
C ASP A 227 -5.78 31.40 -5.23
N ILE A 228 -5.40 30.42 -6.05
CA ILE A 228 -4.45 29.38 -5.64
C ILE A 228 -3.08 30.00 -5.40
N LEU A 229 -2.64 30.88 -6.29
CA LEU A 229 -1.36 31.58 -6.15
C LEU A 229 -1.32 32.48 -4.92
N ARG A 230 -2.42 33.12 -4.51
CA ARG A 230 -2.50 33.93 -3.29
C ARG A 230 -2.61 33.08 -2.02
N GLY A 231 -2.85 31.77 -2.15
CA GLY A 231 -3.04 30.87 -1.02
C GLY A 231 -4.39 31.08 -0.34
N GLU A 232 -5.43 31.47 -1.09
CA GLU A 232 -6.75 31.81 -0.56
C GLU A 232 -7.36 30.61 0.19
N MET A 233 -7.13 29.39 -0.30
CA MET A 233 -7.54 28.15 0.38
C MET A 233 -6.88 28.01 1.76
N ALA A 234 -5.59 28.32 1.89
CA ALA A 234 -4.89 28.29 3.16
C ALA A 234 -5.50 29.31 4.16
N ARG A 235 -5.90 30.50 3.68
CA ARG A 235 -6.61 31.49 4.50
C ARG A 235 -7.99 31.02 4.95
N ILE A 236 -8.72 30.32 4.09
CA ILE A 236 -10.02 29.73 4.45
C ILE A 236 -9.83 28.69 5.55
N ILE A 237 -8.85 27.80 5.41
CA ILE A 237 -8.53 26.77 6.41
C ILE A 237 -8.16 27.40 7.76
N TYR A 238 -7.34 28.45 7.75
CA TYR A 238 -6.97 29.16 8.98
C TYR A 238 -8.20 29.79 9.67
N ARG A 239 -9.09 30.43 8.90
CA ARG A 239 -10.33 31.00 9.44
C ARG A 239 -11.26 29.93 10.01
N ASP A 240 -11.43 28.81 9.31
CA ASP A 240 -12.24 27.67 9.77
C ASP A 240 -11.66 27.06 11.06
N ALA A 241 -10.33 26.90 11.11
CA ALA A 241 -9.63 26.44 12.30
C ALA A 241 -9.86 27.39 13.49
N ALA A 242 -9.74 28.71 13.29
CA ALA A 242 -9.94 29.70 14.35
C ALA A 242 -11.38 29.73 14.90
N GLN A 243 -12.38 29.32 14.10
CA GLN A 243 -13.77 29.23 14.55
C GLN A 243 -14.09 27.94 15.30
N LYS A 244 -13.49 26.82 14.88
CA LYS A 244 -13.84 25.47 15.37
C LYS A 244 -12.90 24.93 16.44
N VAL A 245 -11.63 25.29 16.38
CA VAL A 245 -10.66 24.91 17.40
C VAL A 245 -10.78 25.92 18.53
N LYS A 246 -11.47 25.54 19.60
CA LYS A 246 -11.47 26.35 20.83
C LYS A 246 -10.04 26.39 21.36
N GLY A 247 -9.55 27.60 21.63
CA GLY A 247 -8.29 27.78 22.35
C GLY A 247 -8.48 27.28 23.78
N ASP A 248 -7.57 26.43 24.23
CA ASP A 248 -7.32 26.23 25.66
C ASP A 248 -6.67 27.50 26.25
#